data_AF-C9SBG2-F1
#
_entry.id   AF-C9SBG2-F1
#
_cell.length_a   1.000
_cell.length_b   1.000
_cell.length_c   1.000
_cell.angle_alpha   90.00
_cell.angle_beta   90.00
_cell.angle_gamma   90.00
#
_symmetry.space_group_name_H-M   'P 1'
#
loop_
_entity.id
_entity.type
_entity.pdbx_description
1 polymer ?
#
loop_
_entity_poly.entity_id
_entity_poly.type
_entity_poly.pdbx_seq_one_letter_code
_entity_poly.pdbx_strand_id
1 'polypeptide(L)'
;MSTSTPTTMVIRISTSAATGQYRYLGVDLFTKQLHEESSYISNPEPSVVVQTMLGPVFKQYRVLDMHDGRIVAMTETGDVKPDLPVIDQSNLWSRLNTAFESGRGSVRVLVLNDRGRELAVDMKTIHGSRL
;
A
#
# COMPACT_ATOMS: atom_id res chain seq x y z
N MET A 1 -9.95 22.14 1.89
CA MET A 1 -10.00 20.86 2.63
C MET A 1 -9.74 19.74 1.63
N SER A 2 -8.54 19.17 1.61
CA SER A 2 -8.23 18.06 0.71
C SER A 2 -8.89 16.80 1.25
N THR A 3 -9.97 16.34 0.60
CA THR A 3 -10.54 15.04 0.89
C THR A 3 -9.53 13.99 0.44
N SER A 4 -8.84 13.33 1.38
CA SER A 4 -7.92 12.25 1.01
C SER A 4 -8.71 11.18 0.26
N THR A 5 -8.35 10.94 -1.00
CA THR A 5 -8.89 9.83 -1.79
C THR A 5 -8.61 8.51 -1.05
N PRO A 6 -9.58 7.61 -0.91
CA PRO A 6 -9.35 6.31 -0.31
C PRO A 6 -8.27 5.54 -1.07
N THR A 7 -7.48 4.74 -0.34
CA THR A 7 -6.46 3.91 -1.00
C THR A 7 -7.09 2.64 -1.58
N THR A 8 -7.11 2.53 -2.91
CA THR A 8 -7.80 1.45 -3.63
C THR A 8 -6.85 0.59 -4.45
N MET A 9 -7.11 -0.72 -4.52
CA MET A 9 -6.51 -1.60 -5.52
C MET A 9 -7.30 -1.49 -6.83
N VAL A 10 -6.64 -1.06 -7.91
CA VAL A 10 -7.25 -0.96 -9.24
C VAL A 10 -7.60 -2.36 -9.76
N ILE A 11 -8.84 -2.53 -10.21
CA ILE A 11 -9.34 -3.77 -10.81
C ILE A 11 -9.76 -3.59 -12.28
N ARG A 12 -9.99 -2.35 -12.73
CA ARG A 12 -10.32 -2.05 -14.12
C ARG A 12 -9.85 -0.65 -14.50
N ILE A 13 -9.37 -0.52 -15.72
CA ILE A 13 -9.03 0.75 -16.36
C ILE A 13 -9.90 0.90 -17.61
N SER A 14 -10.45 2.09 -17.81
CA SER A 14 -11.24 2.44 -18.99
C SER A 14 -10.93 3.86 -19.45
N THR A 15 -11.40 4.23 -20.64
CA THR A 15 -11.28 5.59 -21.16
C THR A 15 -12.67 6.24 -21.17
N SER A 16 -12.77 7.43 -20.60
CA SER A 16 -13.99 8.23 -20.62
C SER A 16 -14.27 8.71 -22.05
N ALA A 17 -15.41 8.31 -22.62
CA ALA A 17 -15.81 8.76 -23.96
C ALA A 17 -16.03 10.28 -24.06
N ALA A 18 -16.38 10.94 -22.95
CA ALA A 18 -16.65 12.38 -22.93
C ALA A 18 -15.38 13.24 -22.85
N THR A 19 -14.33 12.74 -22.20
CA THR A 19 -13.13 13.54 -21.87
C THR A 19 -11.82 12.96 -22.41
N GLY A 20 -11.82 11.72 -22.91
CA GLY A 20 -10.62 10.99 -23.29
C GLY A 20 -9.73 10.58 -22.10
N GLN A 21 -10.10 10.92 -20.87
CA GLN A 21 -9.32 10.62 -19.67
C GLN A 21 -9.43 9.15 -19.27
N TYR A 22 -8.36 8.62 -18.67
CA TYR A 22 -8.40 7.31 -18.02
C TYR A 22 -9.30 7.38 -16.78
N ARG A 23 -10.00 6.28 -16.54
CA ARG A 23 -10.90 6.07 -15.42
C ARG A 23 -10.57 4.73 -14.79
N TYR A 24 -10.30 4.78 -13.49
CA TYR A 24 -9.84 3.67 -12.68
C TYR A 24 -10.96 3.27 -11.73
N LEU A 25 -11.41 2.02 -11.86
CA LEU A 25 -12.27 1.39 -10.87
C LEU A 25 -11.38 0.56 -9.94
N GLY A 26 -11.48 0.81 -8.65
CA GLY A 26 -10.71 0.11 -7.62
C GLY A 26 -11.55 -0.29 -6.42
N VAL A 27 -11.00 -1.22 -5.63
CA VAL A 27 -11.56 -1.67 -4.37
C VAL A 27 -10.78 -1.03 -3.23
N ASP A 28 -11.44 -0.29 -2.34
CA ASP A 28 -10.84 0.30 -1.15
C ASP A 28 -10.26 -0.83 -0.26
N LEU A 29 -8.99 -0.70 0.13
CA LEU A 29 -8.28 -1.76 0.83
C LEU A 29 -8.77 -1.96 2.28
N PHE A 30 -9.40 -0.95 2.88
CA PHE A 30 -9.94 -0.98 4.23
C PHE A 30 -11.45 -1.29 4.26
N THR A 31 -12.25 -0.60 3.45
CA THR A 31 -13.72 -0.70 3.47
C THR A 31 -14.26 -1.75 2.50
N LYS A 32 -13.44 -2.21 1.55
CA LYS A 32 -13.82 -3.12 0.45
C LYS A 32 -14.87 -2.56 -0.50
N GLN A 33 -15.18 -1.26 -0.41
CA GLN A 33 -16.11 -0.60 -1.33
C GLN A 33 -15.45 -0.33 -2.69
N LEU A 34 -16.27 -0.31 -3.74
CA LEU A 34 -15.85 0.08 -5.07
C LEU A 34 -15.79 1.61 -5.18
N HIS A 35 -14.70 2.13 -5.72
CA HIS A 35 -14.50 3.54 -6.01
C HIS A 35 -14.04 3.72 -7.45
N GLU A 36 -14.53 4.76 -8.09
CA GLU A 36 -14.14 5.13 -9.44
C GLU A 36 -13.61 6.56 -9.45
N GLU A 37 -12.45 6.77 -10.07
CA GLU A 37 -11.82 8.08 -10.21
C GLU A 37 -11.19 8.25 -11.60
N SER A 38 -11.17 9.48 -12.10
CA SER A 38 -10.54 9.83 -13.36
C SER A 38 -9.14 10.41 -13.14
N SER A 39 -8.23 10.14 -14.08
CA SER A 39 -6.91 10.75 -14.11
C SER A 39 -6.95 12.28 -14.23
N TYR A 40 -5.93 12.92 -13.70
CA TYR A 40 -5.70 14.36 -13.82
C TYR A 40 -4.84 14.66 -15.04
N ILE A 41 -5.23 15.63 -15.87
CA ILE A 41 -4.43 16.13 -16.99
C ILE A 41 -3.84 17.49 -16.62
N SER A 42 -2.56 17.67 -16.88
CA SER A 42 -1.83 18.93 -16.72
C SER A 42 -0.93 19.21 -17.91
N ASN A 43 -0.66 20.48 -18.18
CA ASN A 43 0.23 20.92 -19.26
C ASN A 43 1.38 21.74 -18.66
N PRO A 44 2.46 21.10 -18.17
CA PRO A 44 3.53 21.81 -17.48
C PRO A 44 4.33 22.74 -18.40
N GLU A 45 4.41 22.44 -19.69
CA GLU A 45 5.12 23.21 -20.71
C GLU A 45 4.35 23.15 -22.05
N PRO A 46 4.59 24.08 -23.00
CA PRO A 46 3.98 24.02 -24.33
C PRO A 46 4.21 22.66 -24.99
N SER A 47 3.13 22.06 -25.51
CA SER A 47 3.13 20.73 -26.15
C SER A 47 3.46 19.55 -25.23
N VAL A 48 3.58 19.75 -23.92
CA VAL A 48 3.76 18.68 -22.94
C VAL A 48 2.43 18.43 -22.24
N VAL A 49 1.88 17.22 -22.41
CA VAL A 49 0.65 16.77 -21.73
C VAL A 49 1.01 15.66 -20.76
N VAL A 50 0.69 15.84 -19.49
CA VAL A 50 0.94 14.88 -18.42
C VAL A 50 -0.39 14.43 -17.83
N GLN A 51 -0.60 13.12 -17.82
CA GLN A 51 -1.79 12.48 -17.26
C GLN A 51 -1.40 11.58 -16.09
N THR A 52 -1.89 11.89 -14.90
CA THR A 52 -1.44 11.26 -13.64
C THR A 52 -2.59 10.78 -12.76
N MET A 53 -2.25 9.86 -11.86
CA MET A 53 -3.06 9.44 -10.72
C MET A 53 -2.18 9.48 -9.48
N LEU A 54 -2.77 9.83 -8.34
CA LEU A 54 -2.05 9.80 -7.07
C LEU A 54 -1.99 8.37 -6.54
N GLY A 55 -0.77 7.85 -6.43
CA GLY A 55 -0.50 6.61 -5.71
C GLY A 55 -0.34 6.87 -4.21
N PRO A 56 -0.57 5.85 -3.36
CA PRO A 56 -0.29 5.98 -1.94
C PRO A 56 1.22 6.02 -1.67
N VAL A 57 1.59 6.64 -0.55
CA VAL A 57 2.94 6.54 0.01
C VAL A 57 2.99 5.36 0.97
N PHE A 58 3.87 4.40 0.72
CA PHE A 58 4.09 3.26 1.60
C PHE A 58 5.17 3.57 2.64
N LYS A 59 4.91 3.22 3.90
CA LYS A 59 5.91 3.21 4.97
C LYS A 59 6.53 1.82 5.08
N GLN A 60 7.77 1.73 5.57
CA GLN A 60 8.44 0.45 5.80
C GLN A 60 8.59 0.19 7.30
N TYR A 61 7.97 -0.87 7.79
CA TYR A 61 8.12 -1.28 9.20
C TYR A 61 8.85 -2.62 9.29
N ARG A 62 9.68 -2.79 10.33
CA ARG A 62 10.37 -4.04 10.66
C ARG A 62 9.43 -4.96 11.41
N VAL A 63 9.29 -6.20 10.97
CA VAL A 63 8.52 -7.21 11.71
C VAL A 63 9.33 -7.64 12.93
N LEU A 64 8.71 -7.59 14.11
CA LEU A 64 9.29 -8.03 15.37
C LEU A 64 8.70 -9.36 15.83
N ASP A 65 7.41 -9.56 15.60
CA ASP A 65 6.68 -10.78 15.96
C ASP A 65 5.42 -10.94 15.09
N MET A 66 4.83 -12.15 15.09
CA MET A 66 3.65 -12.50 14.30
C MET A 66 2.69 -13.38 15.10
N HIS A 67 1.39 -13.05 15.09
CA HIS A 67 0.34 -13.86 15.74
C HIS A 67 -1.03 -13.60 15.08
N ASP A 68 -1.86 -14.62 14.96
CA ASP A 68 -3.30 -14.50 14.60
C ASP A 68 -3.63 -13.61 13.39
N GLY A 69 -2.83 -13.65 12.32
CA GLY A 69 -3.05 -12.82 11.12
C GLY A 69 -2.60 -11.35 11.27
N ARG A 70 -1.91 -11.03 12.37
CA ARG A 70 -1.42 -9.71 12.74
C ARG A 70 0.07 -9.75 13.07
N ILE A 71 0.71 -8.59 13.05
CA ILE A 71 2.14 -8.48 13.33
C ILE A 71 2.43 -7.40 14.36
N VAL A 72 3.44 -7.66 15.17
CA VAL A 72 4.14 -6.63 15.92
C VAL A 72 5.20 -6.05 14.98
N ALA A 73 5.12 -4.75 14.69
CA ALA A 73 6.04 -4.09 13.77
C ALA A 73 6.66 -2.83 14.38
N MET A 74 7.89 -2.53 14.01
CA MET A 74 8.60 -1.32 14.44
C MET A 74 8.79 -0.37 13.28
N THR A 75 8.43 0.89 13.48
CA THR A 75 8.65 1.96 12.51
C THR A 75 10.13 2.31 12.37
N GLU A 76 10.49 3.11 11.36
CA GLU A 76 11.87 3.61 11.20
C GLU A 76 12.34 4.47 12.38
N THR A 77 11.42 5.16 13.06
CA THR A 77 11.71 5.98 14.26
C THR A 77 11.79 5.18 15.55
N GLY A 78 11.53 3.86 15.51
CA GLY A 78 11.59 2.98 16.67
C GLY A 78 10.26 2.76 17.39
N ASP A 79 9.17 3.44 16.96
CA ASP A 79 7.84 3.21 17.54
C ASP A 79 7.33 1.79 17.23
N VAL A 80 6.77 1.11 18.23
CA VAL A 80 6.23 -0.25 18.09
C VAL A 80 4.71 -0.20 17.86
N LYS A 81 4.26 -0.89 16.82
CA LYS A 81 2.88 -1.19 16.46
C LYS A 81 2.58 -2.63 16.89
N PRO A 82 1.93 -2.86 18.04
CA PRO A 82 1.76 -4.21 18.58
C PRO A 82 0.72 -5.05 17.83
N ASP A 83 -0.15 -4.44 17.04
CA ASP A 83 -1.32 -5.11 16.47
C ASP A 83 -1.62 -4.64 15.04
N LEU A 84 -0.60 -4.67 14.17
CA LEU A 84 -0.74 -4.21 12.79
C LEU A 84 -1.41 -5.32 11.94
N PRO A 85 -2.59 -5.07 11.34
CA PRO A 85 -3.24 -6.05 10.48
C PRO A 85 -2.48 -6.24 9.17
N VAL A 86 -2.52 -7.47 8.66
CA VAL A 86 -1.98 -7.84 7.34
C VAL A 86 -3.15 -8.08 6.39
N ILE A 87 -3.05 -7.56 5.16
CA ILE A 87 -4.09 -7.79 4.15
C ILE A 87 -4.15 -9.27 3.76
N ASP A 88 -5.37 -9.79 3.68
CA ASP A 88 -5.63 -11.14 3.16
C ASP A 88 -5.70 -11.12 1.62
N GLN A 89 -4.55 -10.88 0.99
CA GLN A 89 -4.39 -10.89 -0.47
C GLN A 89 -3.05 -11.51 -0.85
N SER A 90 -3.01 -12.19 -1.99
CA SER A 90 -1.78 -12.76 -2.58
C SER A 90 -1.00 -13.66 -1.61
N ASN A 91 -1.71 -14.38 -0.73
CA ASN A 91 -1.14 -15.23 0.33
C ASN A 91 -0.07 -14.51 1.19
N LEU A 92 -0.21 -13.19 1.39
CA LEU A 92 0.82 -12.36 2.04
C LEU A 92 1.19 -12.88 3.43
N TRP A 93 0.21 -13.28 4.24
CA TRP A 93 0.46 -13.85 5.58
C TRP A 93 1.38 -15.07 5.55
N SER A 94 1.12 -16.02 4.64
CA SER A 94 1.93 -17.24 4.50
C SER A 94 3.36 -16.91 4.04
N ARG A 95 3.50 -15.99 3.07
CA ARG A 95 4.81 -15.52 2.59
C ARG A 95 5.59 -14.83 3.72
N LEU A 96 4.92 -14.00 4.53
CA LEU A 96 5.50 -13.33 5.68
C LEU A 96 6.01 -14.33 6.72
N ASN A 97 5.19 -15.31 7.11
CA ASN A 97 5.60 -16.35 8.07
C ASN A 97 6.85 -17.08 7.58
N THR A 98 6.85 -17.51 6.32
CA THR A 98 7.99 -18.23 5.72
C THR A 98 9.28 -17.40 5.77
N ALA A 99 9.21 -16.11 5.41
CA ALA A 99 10.37 -15.22 5.47
C ALA A 99 10.80 -14.90 6.91
N PHE A 100 9.84 -14.77 7.83
CA PHE A 100 10.11 -14.47 9.22
C PHE A 100 10.79 -15.63 9.94
N GLU A 101 10.34 -16.86 9.70
CA GLU A 101 10.97 -18.07 10.24
C GLU A 101 12.39 -18.29 9.71
N SER A 102 12.64 -17.93 8.44
CA SER A 102 13.96 -18.03 7.81
C SER A 102 14.90 -16.86 8.12
N GLY A 103 14.40 -15.73 8.64
CA GLY A 103 15.22 -14.53 8.84
C GLY A 103 14.49 -13.36 9.50
N ARG A 104 14.06 -13.51 10.76
CA ARG A 104 13.30 -12.50 11.52
C ARG A 104 13.77 -11.05 11.36
N GLY A 105 15.09 -10.81 11.38
CA GLY A 105 15.67 -9.46 11.31
C GLY A 105 15.59 -8.78 9.94
N SER A 106 15.47 -9.56 8.86
CA SER A 106 15.49 -9.06 7.49
C SER A 106 14.12 -8.73 6.93
N VAL A 107 13.03 -9.12 7.60
CA VAL A 107 11.67 -8.89 7.07
C VAL A 107 11.22 -7.45 7.33
N ARG A 108 10.72 -6.82 6.27
CA ARG A 108 10.03 -5.54 6.27
C ARG A 108 8.64 -5.71 5.66
N VAL A 109 7.68 -4.92 6.13
CA VAL A 109 6.35 -4.79 5.52
C VAL A 109 6.17 -3.41 4.93
N LEU A 110 5.48 -3.34 3.80
CA LEU A 110 4.97 -2.09 3.24
C LEU A 110 3.62 -1.79 3.86
N VAL A 111 3.50 -0.63 4.48
CA VAL A 111 2.34 -0.23 5.27
C VAL A 111 1.67 0.97 4.64
N LEU A 112 0.37 0.86 4.42
CA LEU A 112 -0.50 1.99 4.08
C LEU A 112 -1.00 2.66 5.35
N ASN A 113 -1.15 3.98 5.30
CA ASN A 113 -1.81 4.75 6.34
C ASN A 113 -2.94 5.56 5.68
N ASP A 114 -4.19 5.22 6.01
CA ASP A 114 -5.36 5.97 5.59
C ASP A 114 -6.07 6.52 6.83
N ARG A 115 -5.94 7.84 7.05
CA ARG A 115 -6.57 8.57 8.16
C ARG A 115 -6.31 7.92 9.53
N GLY A 116 -5.07 7.46 9.75
CA GLY A 116 -4.66 6.82 11.00
C GLY A 116 -4.90 5.32 11.06
N ARG A 117 -5.61 4.72 10.10
CA ARG A 117 -5.70 3.27 9.96
C ARG A 117 -4.50 2.75 9.20
N GLU A 118 -3.80 1.77 9.77
CA GLU A 118 -2.63 1.16 9.17
C GLU A 118 -2.93 -0.26 8.70
N LEU A 119 -2.36 -0.65 7.55
CA LEU A 119 -2.51 -1.98 6.98
C LEU A 119 -1.22 -2.39 6.28
N ALA A 120 -0.65 -3.55 6.64
CA ALA A 120 0.46 -4.14 5.90
C ALA A 120 -0.08 -4.78 4.61
N VAL A 121 0.41 -4.30 3.47
CA VAL A 121 -0.11 -4.69 2.14
C VAL A 121 0.88 -5.43 1.27
N ASP A 122 2.17 -5.39 1.63
CA ASP A 122 3.18 -6.22 0.99
C ASP A 122 4.37 -6.43 1.92
N MET A 123 5.35 -7.21 1.48
CA MET A 123 6.55 -7.53 2.23
C MET A 123 7.82 -7.42 1.39
N LYS A 124 8.94 -7.20 2.05
CA LYS A 124 10.28 -7.23 1.47
C LYS A 124 11.27 -7.89 2.43
N THR A 125 12.11 -8.76 1.91
CA THR A 125 13.26 -9.32 2.66
C THR A 125 14.51 -8.52 2.34
N ILE A 126 15.17 -8.01 3.36
CA ILE A 126 16.43 -7.26 3.27
C ILE A 126 17.60 -8.24 3.39
N HIS A 127 18.16 -8.65 2.26
CA HIS A 127 19.35 -9.49 2.23
C HIS A 127 20.59 -8.60 2.50
N GLY A 128 21.39 -8.94 3.51
CA GLY A 128 22.70 -8.31 3.73
C GLY A 128 22.90 -7.44 4.98
N SER A 129 22.09 -7.55 6.03
CA SER A 129 22.44 -6.94 7.33
C SER A 129 23.36 -7.86 8.14
N ARG A 130 24.63 -7.97 7.74
CA ARG A 130 25.69 -8.37 8.68
C ARG A 130 25.85 -7.19 9.65
N LEU A 131 25.30 -7.33 10.86
CA LEU A 131 25.84 -6.65 12.03
C LEU A 131 27.22 -7.23 12.33
#